data_AF-A0A0F5V730-F1
#
_entry.id   AF-A0A0F5V730-F1
#
_cell.length_a   1.000
_cell.length_b   1.000
_cell.length_c   1.000
_cell.angle_alpha   90.00
_cell.angle_beta   90.00
_cell.angle_gamma   90.00
#
_symmetry.space_group_name_H-M   'P 1'
#
loop_
_entity.id
_entity.type
_entity.pdbx_description
1 polymer ?
#
loop_
_entity_poly.entity_id
_entity_poly.type
_entity_poly.pdbx_seq_one_letter_code
_entity_poly.pdbx_strand_id
1 'polypeptide(L)'
;MAIEWTPQQIANLGSETLEIIISKIGGGVKSTVQLGTLGEGKAPNYQVNQELDIFGKNIKKTYIYNGRSHKEWSKDDENFDDKNLSEPFSADYLNKILKSL
;
A
#
# COMPACT_ATOMS: atom_id res chain seq x y z
N MET A 1 11.52 -10.20 -10.25
CA MET A 1 11.06 -10.90 -9.04
C MET A 1 10.40 -9.86 -8.18
N ALA A 2 9.17 -10.08 -7.71
CA ALA A 2 8.52 -9.18 -6.77
C ALA A 2 9.35 -9.13 -5.47
N ILE A 3 9.34 -7.98 -4.80
CA ILE A 3 10.09 -7.84 -3.55
C ILE A 3 9.34 -8.55 -2.44
N GLU A 4 10.03 -9.41 -1.69
CA GLU A 4 9.41 -10.13 -0.59
C GLU A 4 9.36 -9.28 0.69
N TRP A 5 8.16 -8.99 1.15
CA TRP A 5 7.89 -8.38 2.46
C TRP A 5 7.31 -9.44 3.39
N THR A 6 8.09 -9.82 4.40
CA THR A 6 7.66 -10.76 5.45
C THR A 6 6.69 -10.07 6.44
N PRO A 7 5.83 -10.85 7.14
CA PRO A 7 4.97 -10.30 8.18
C PRO A 7 5.74 -9.49 9.25
N GLN A 8 6.95 -9.93 9.63
CA GLN A 8 7.79 -9.23 10.60
C GLN A 8 8.28 -7.88 10.06
N GLN A 9 8.66 -7.79 8.78
CA GLN A 9 9.06 -6.52 8.17
C GLN A 9 7.88 -5.55 8.10
N ILE A 10 6.68 -6.04 7.80
CA ILE A 10 5.45 -5.23 7.79
C ILE A 10 5.11 -4.77 9.22
N ALA A 11 5.25 -5.65 10.22
CA ALA A 11 5.08 -5.29 11.63
C ALA A 11 6.05 -4.19 12.08
N ASN A 12 7.30 -4.23 11.59
CA ASN A 12 8.33 -3.23 11.91
C ASN A 12 8.04 -1.83 11.35
N LEU A 13 7.04 -1.66 10.47
CA LEU A 13 6.55 -0.34 10.05
C LEU A 13 5.89 0.42 11.20
N GLY A 14 5.36 -0.29 12.19
CA GLY A 14 4.66 0.29 13.34
C GLY A 14 3.16 0.51 13.11
N SER A 15 2.42 0.62 14.21
CA SER A 15 0.94 0.69 14.20
C SER A 15 0.40 1.90 13.42
N GLU A 16 0.97 3.08 13.65
CA GLU A 16 0.54 4.34 13.00
C GLU A 16 0.64 4.24 11.47
N THR A 17 1.78 3.77 10.95
CA THR A 17 1.97 3.59 9.51
C THR A 17 1.01 2.57 8.92
N LEU A 18 0.77 1.45 9.61
CA LEU A 18 -0.19 0.44 9.16
C LEU A 18 -1.63 0.97 9.14
N GLU A 19 -2.05 1.70 10.18
CA GLU A 19 -3.37 2.33 10.23
C GLU A 19 -3.58 3.31 9.07
N ILE A 20 -2.58 4.14 8.77
CA ILE A 20 -2.65 5.06 7.63
C ILE A 20 -2.75 4.28 6.31
N ILE A 21 -1.90 3.28 6.08
CA ILE A 21 -1.94 2.48 4.84
C ILE A 21 -3.30 1.79 4.68
N ILE A 22 -3.82 1.18 5.75
CA ILE A 22 -5.14 0.53 5.76
C ILE A 22 -6.24 1.54 5.42
N SER A 23 -6.17 2.75 5.98
CA SER A 23 -7.13 3.82 5.64
C SER A 23 -7.07 4.23 4.16
N LYS A 24 -5.88 4.20 3.53
CA LYS A 24 -5.69 4.54 2.11
C LYS A 24 -6.18 3.43 1.18
N ILE A 25 -6.06 2.17 1.58
CA ILE A 25 -6.67 1.05 0.83
C ILE A 25 -8.17 1.30 0.66
N GLY A 26 -8.84 1.80 1.71
CA GLY A 26 -10.25 2.14 1.67
C GLY A 26 -11.16 0.92 1.62
N GLY A 27 -12.42 1.13 1.21
CA GLY A 27 -13.49 0.13 1.26
C GLY A 27 -13.92 -0.47 -0.08
N GLY A 28 -13.10 -0.38 -1.13
CA GLY A 28 -13.45 -0.96 -2.44
C GLY A 28 -13.48 -2.49 -2.42
N VAL A 29 -14.25 -3.10 -3.32
CA VAL A 29 -14.59 -4.53 -3.35
C VAL A 29 -13.36 -5.44 -3.40
N LYS A 30 -12.27 -4.97 -4.04
CA LYS A 30 -10.97 -5.67 -4.11
C LYS A 30 -9.80 -4.70 -4.03
N SER A 31 -9.76 -3.90 -2.97
CA SER A 31 -8.68 -2.92 -2.79
C SER A 31 -7.45 -3.55 -2.11
N THR A 32 -6.26 -3.22 -2.60
CA THR A 32 -4.98 -3.77 -2.12
C THR A 32 -3.89 -2.69 -2.06
N VAL A 33 -2.81 -2.97 -1.33
CA VAL A 33 -1.59 -2.17 -1.34
C VAL A 33 -0.38 -3.01 -1.72
N GLN A 34 0.56 -2.42 -2.44
CA GLN A 34 1.89 -2.98 -2.67
C GLN A 34 2.93 -2.04 -2.05
N LEU A 35 3.88 -2.61 -1.33
CA LEU A 35 4.93 -1.86 -0.63
C LEU A 35 6.20 -1.82 -1.48
N GLY A 36 6.79 -0.64 -1.63
CA GLY A 36 8.06 -0.42 -2.31
C GLY A 36 9.27 -0.43 -1.37
N THR A 37 10.49 -0.46 -1.92
CA THR A 37 11.74 -0.43 -1.14
C THR A 37 12.51 0.88 -1.17
N LEU A 38 12.11 1.84 -2.01
CA LEU A 38 12.84 3.10 -2.21
C LEU A 38 12.58 4.17 -1.12
N GLY A 39 11.91 3.82 -0.02
CA GLY A 39 11.83 4.64 1.19
C GLY A 39 12.69 4.01 2.27
N GLU A 40 13.49 4.81 2.99
CA GLU A 40 14.48 4.42 4.00
C GLU A 40 13.96 3.41 5.06
N GLY A 41 13.82 2.12 4.71
CA GLY A 41 13.45 0.99 5.57
C GLY A 41 12.08 1.07 6.27
N LYS A 42 11.89 2.06 7.14
CA LYS A 42 10.76 2.21 8.08
C LYS A 42 9.51 2.87 7.47
N ALA A 43 9.64 3.51 6.32
CA ALA A 43 8.56 4.25 5.68
C ALA A 43 8.61 4.05 4.15
N PRO A 44 8.25 2.85 3.67
CA PRO A 44 8.29 2.53 2.24
C PRO A 44 7.26 3.35 1.48
N ASN A 45 7.59 3.81 0.27
CA ASN A 45 6.57 4.27 -0.67
C ASN A 45 5.65 3.09 -1.00
N TYR A 46 4.39 3.35 -1.28
CA TYR A 46 3.43 2.28 -1.52
C TYR A 46 2.41 2.68 -2.57
N GLN A 47 1.90 1.68 -3.28
CA GLN A 47 0.86 1.83 -4.28
C GLN A 47 -0.42 1.18 -3.77
N VAL A 48 -1.51 1.93 -3.77
CA VAL A 48 -2.85 1.42 -3.50
C VAL A 48 -3.56 1.19 -4.83
N ASN A 49 -4.07 -0.01 -5.02
CA ASN A 49 -4.95 -0.36 -6.13
C ASN A 49 -6.36 -0.52 -5.58
N GLN A 50 -7.29 0.35 -5.99
CA GLN A 50 -8.69 0.30 -5.61
C GLN A 50 -9.54 -0.22 -6.76
N GLU A 51 -10.40 -1.19 -6.45
CA GLU A 51 -11.44 -1.67 -7.35
C GLU A 51 -12.79 -1.26 -6.77
N LEU A 52 -13.44 -0.30 -7.41
CA LEU A 52 -14.71 0.29 -6.98
C LEU A 52 -15.82 -0.20 -7.91
N ASP A 53 -16.96 -0.59 -7.36
CA ASP A 53 -18.18 -0.78 -8.13
C ASP A 53 -19.05 0.46 -8.00
N ILE A 54 -19.19 1.20 -9.09
CA ILE A 54 -20.01 2.42 -9.14
C ILE A 54 -21.09 2.20 -10.20
N PHE A 55 -22.33 2.01 -9.75
CA PHE A 55 -23.51 1.77 -10.61
C PHE A 55 -23.33 0.56 -11.55
N GLY A 56 -22.75 -0.53 -11.07
CA GLY A 56 -22.52 -1.75 -11.86
C GLY A 56 -21.31 -1.64 -12.81
N LYS A 57 -20.53 -0.56 -12.71
CA LYS A 57 -19.26 -0.41 -13.44
C LYS A 57 -18.11 -0.62 -12.47
N ASN A 58 -17.27 -1.59 -12.81
CA ASN A 58 -16.01 -1.83 -12.14
C ASN A 58 -14.96 -0.81 -12.59
N ILE A 59 -14.56 0.08 -11.68
CA ILE A 59 -13.54 1.11 -11.91
C ILE A 59 -12.30 0.72 -11.13
N LYS A 60 -11.17 0.63 -11.83
CA LYS A 60 -9.86 0.40 -11.24
C LYS A 60 -9.10 1.71 -11.17
N LYS A 61 -8.62 2.05 -9.98
CA LYS A 61 -7.78 3.22 -9.74
C LYS A 61 -6.52 2.82 -9.02
N THR A 62 -5.42 3.46 -9.38
CA THR A 62 -4.11 3.24 -8.77
C THR A 62 -3.61 4.58 -8.24
N TYR A 63 -3.20 4.57 -6.98
CA TYR A 63 -2.71 5.73 -6.25
C TYR A 63 -1.34 5.40 -5.68
N ILE A 64 -0.39 6.33 -5.83
CA ILE A 64 0.98 6.15 -5.33
C ILE A 64 1.16 7.11 -4.16
N TYR A 65 1.74 6.62 -3.06
CA TYR A 65 1.95 7.39 -1.85
C TYR A 65 3.41 7.39 -1.43
N ASN A 66 3.88 8.55 -1.02
CA ASN A 66 5.16 8.69 -0.34
C ASN A 66 5.10 8.07 1.05
N GLY A 67 6.05 7.21 1.41
CA GLY A 67 6.02 6.47 2.68
C GLY A 67 6.16 7.34 3.92
N ARG A 68 6.93 8.43 3.85
CA ARG A 68 7.20 9.30 5.00
C ARG A 68 6.06 10.27 5.30
N SER A 69 5.42 10.79 4.25
CA SER A 69 4.37 11.81 4.38
C SER A 69 2.96 11.28 4.17
N HIS A 70 2.82 10.06 3.63
CA HIS A 70 1.56 9.44 3.20
C HIS A 70 0.74 10.31 2.23
N LYS A 71 1.40 11.26 1.56
CA LYS A 71 0.82 12.12 0.52
C LYS A 71 0.88 11.39 -0.81
N GLU A 72 -0.19 11.57 -1.58
CA GLU A 72 -0.28 11.04 -2.93
C GLU A 72 0.73 11.73 -3.84
N TRP A 73 1.45 10.97 -4.65
CA TRP A 73 2.30 11.49 -5.72
C TRP A 73 1.49 11.59 -7.01
N SER A 74 1.60 12.73 -7.70
CA SER A 74 1.16 12.83 -9.09
C SER A 74 2.10 12.02 -9.96
N LYS A 75 1.55 11.26 -10.90
CA LYS A 75 2.27 10.39 -11.84
C LYS A 75 3.35 11.07 -12.69
N ASP A 76 3.42 12.41 -12.66
CA ASP A 76 4.40 13.22 -13.37
C ASP A 76 5.76 13.32 -12.65
N ASP A 77 5.91 12.78 -11.43
CA ASP A 77 7.20 12.63 -10.75
C ASP A 77 7.87 11.31 -11.19
N GLU A 78 8.92 11.41 -12.01
CA GLU A 78 9.62 10.33 -12.75
C GLU A 78 10.25 9.18 -11.93
N ASN A 79 9.99 9.05 -10.62
CA ASN A 79 10.77 8.18 -9.72
C ASN A 79 10.02 6.98 -9.12
N PHE A 80 8.84 6.62 -9.63
CA PHE A 80 8.15 5.40 -9.17
C PHE A 80 8.41 4.21 -10.12
N ASP A 81 9.27 3.30 -9.69
CA ASP A 81 9.55 2.05 -10.41
C ASP A 81 8.72 0.90 -9.84
N ASP A 82 7.65 0.54 -10.57
CA ASP A 82 6.75 -0.57 -10.26
C ASP A 82 7.48 -1.92 -10.06
N LYS A 83 8.70 -2.06 -10.60
CA LYS A 83 9.49 -3.30 -10.46
C LYS A 83 9.93 -3.57 -9.02
N ASN A 84 9.92 -2.55 -8.16
CA ASN A 84 10.32 -2.66 -6.76
C ASN A 84 9.14 -2.82 -5.80
N LEU A 85 8.00 -3.30 -6.30
CA LEU A 85 6.82 -3.53 -5.48
C LEU A 85 6.74 -4.96 -4.96
N SER A 86 6.16 -5.08 -3.77
CA SER A 86 5.74 -6.34 -3.20
C SER A 86 4.58 -6.97 -3.98
N GLU A 87 4.27 -8.21 -3.64
CA GLU A 87 2.94 -8.77 -3.87
C GLU A 87 1.85 -7.90 -3.19
N PRO A 88 0.61 -7.91 -3.70
CA PRO A 88 -0.48 -7.11 -3.15
C PRO A 88 -0.97 -7.67 -1.81
N PHE A 89 -1.09 -6.78 -0.82
CA PHE A 89 -1.65 -7.05 0.50
C PHE A 89 -3.05 -6.44 0.63
N SER A 90 -3.97 -7.19 1.23
CA SER A 90 -5.31 -6.68 1.56
C SER A 90 -5.33 -5.92 2.89
N ALA A 91 -6.32 -5.05 3.08
CA ALA A 91 -6.55 -4.40 4.37
C ALA A 91 -6.72 -5.41 5.51
N ASP A 92 -7.41 -6.54 5.27
CA ASP A 92 -7.59 -7.60 6.27
C ASP A 92 -6.28 -8.25 6.70
N TYR A 93 -5.37 -8.49 5.76
CA TYR A 93 -4.04 -9.03 6.06
C TYR A 93 -3.25 -8.06 6.95
N LEU A 94 -3.23 -6.78 6.60
CA LEU A 94 -2.55 -5.76 7.40
C LEU A 94 -3.19 -5.57 8.78
N ASN A 95 -4.53 -5.61 8.86
CA ASN A 95 -5.25 -5.56 10.13
C ASN A 95 -4.91 -6.73 11.06
N LYS A 96 -4.64 -7.93 10.51
CA LYS A 96 -4.19 -9.08 11.32
C LYS A 96 -2.80 -8.83 11.90
N ILE A 97 -1.89 -8.25 11.12
CA ILE A 97 -0.54 -7.89 11.60
C ILE A 97 -0.65 -6.78 12.66
N LEU A 98 -1.42 -5.73 12.41
CA LEU A 98 -1.63 -4.61 13.34
C LEU A 98 -2.13 -5.09 14.71
N LYS A 99 -3.07 -6.04 14.75
CA LYS A 99 -3.59 -6.63 15.99
C LYS A 99 -2.60 -7.52 16.75
N SER A 100 -1.48 -7.87 16.11
CA SER A 100 -0.42 -8.71 16.71
C SER A 100 0.79 -7.92 17.19
N LEU A 101 0.79 -6.60 17.03
CA LEU A 101 1.78 -5.67 17.59
C LEU A 101 1.54 -5.44 19.08
#